data_AF-B0DZG8-F1
#
_entry.id   AF-B0DZG8-F1
#
_cell.length_a   1.000
_cell.length_b   1.000
_cell.length_c   1.000
_cell.angle_alpha   90.00
_cell.angle_beta   90.00
_cell.angle_gamma   90.00
#
_symmetry.space_group_name_H-M   'P 1'
#
loop_
_entity.id
_entity.type
_entity.pdbx_description
1 polymer ?
#
loop_
_entity_poly.entity_id
_entity_poly.type
_entity_poly.pdbx_seq_one_letter_code
_entity_poly.pdbx_strand_id
1 'polypeptide(L)' 'MKAHKLQPHWTAEHTATFVNLKARLVSEPVLTAPRFDGTHFILTTDACKDAFAGVLSQKIKTTLPGGKDVTCLHQP' A
#
# COMPACT_ATOMS: atom_id res chain seq x y z
N MET A 1 10.52 -22.14 -7.47
CA MET A 1 9.36 -21.82 -6.62
C MET A 1 8.27 -22.85 -6.89
N LYS A 2 7.68 -23.48 -5.86
CA LYS A 2 6.50 -24.33 -6.07
C LYS A 2 5.28 -23.42 -6.23
N ALA A 3 4.55 -23.56 -7.34
CA ALA A 3 3.33 -22.80 -7.57
C ALA A 3 2.21 -23.36 -6.68
N HIS A 4 1.88 -22.65 -5.61
CA HIS A 4 0.73 -23.00 -4.76
C HIS A 4 -0.56 -22.58 -5.47
N LYS A 5 -1.41 -23.56 -5.82
CA LYS A 5 -2.72 -23.28 -6.40
C LYS A 5 -3.67 -22.84 -5.28
N LEU A 6 -4.08 -21.57 -5.30
CA LEU A 6 -5.03 -21.02 -4.32
C LEU A 6 -6.49 -21.32 -4.67
N GLN A 7 -6.80 -21.64 -5.93
CA GLN A 7 -8.15 -21.95 -6.41
C GLN A 7 -8.98 -22.87 -5.49
N PRO A 8 -8.49 -24.05 -5.05
CA PRO A 8 -9.28 -24.93 -4.19
C PRO A 8 -9.57 -24.37 -2.79
N HIS A 9 -8.82 -23.35 -2.35
CA HIS A 9 -8.96 -22.72 -1.03
C HIS A 9 -9.53 -21.30 -1.12
N TRP A 10 -9.80 -20.79 -2.33
CA TRP A 10 -10.28 -19.44 -2.56
C TRP A 10 -11.81 -19.39 -2.47
N THR A 11 -12.32 -18.80 -1.39
CA THR A 11 -13.76 -18.69 -1.14
C THR A 11 -14.31 -17.35 -1.62
N ALA A 12 -15.63 -17.21 -1.63
CA ALA A 12 -16.28 -15.93 -1.90
C ALA A 12 -15.87 -14.83 -0.91
N GLU A 13 -15.63 -15.19 0.35
CA GLU A 13 -15.14 -14.28 1.40
C GLU A 13 -13.74 -13.73 1.08
N HIS A 14 -12.84 -14.58 0.55
CA HIS A 14 -11.52 -14.13 0.10
C HIS A 14 -11.62 -13.12 -1.04
N THR A 15 -12.53 -13.34 -2.01
CA THR A 15 -12.79 -12.36 -3.08
C THR A 15 -13.29 -11.04 -2.51
N ALA A 16 -14.30 -11.08 -1.63
CA ALA A 16 -14.86 -9.87 -1.04
C ALA A 16 -13.80 -9.08 -0.25
N THR A 17 -13.01 -9.78 0.56
CA THR A 17 -11.89 -9.19 1.32
C THR A 17 -10.83 -8.60 0.40
N PHE A 18 -10.45 -9.31 -0.67
CA PHE A 18 -9.45 -8.83 -1.62
C PHE A 18 -9.92 -7.56 -2.36
N VAL A 19 -11.19 -7.49 -2.75
CA VAL A 19 -11.77 -6.28 -3.35
C VAL A 19 -11.81 -5.13 -2.34
N ASN A 20 -12.14 -5.41 -1.09
CA ASN A 20 -12.11 -4.38 -0.03
C ASN A 20 -10.68 -3.84 0.18
N LEU A 21 -9.68 -4.72 0.23
CA LEU A 21 -8.28 -4.32 0.33
C LEU A 21 -7.86 -3.41 -0.83
N LYS A 22 -8.25 -3.75 -2.07
CA LYS A 22 -8.01 -2.86 -3.22
C LYS A 22 -8.63 -1.48 -3.02
N ALA A 23 -9.88 -1.43 -2.59
CA ALA A 23 -10.57 -0.16 -2.34
C ALA A 23 -9.86 0.67 -1.25
N ARG A 24 -9.38 0.03 -0.18
CA ARG A 24 -8.61 0.69 0.89
C ARG A 24 -7.27 1.23 0.40
N LEU A 25 -6.57 0.51 -0.47
CA LEU A 25 -5.28 0.96 -1.03
C LEU A 25 -5.40 2.21 -1.91
N VAL A 26 -6.56 2.41 -2.56
CA VAL A 26 -6.82 3.57 -3.44
C VAL A 26 -7.64 4.67 -2.77
N SER A 27 -7.79 4.61 -1.46
CA SER A 27 -8.53 5.60 -0.67
C SER A 27 -7.61 6.20 0.39
N GLU A 28 -8.04 7.34 0.96
CA GLU A 28 -7.40 7.84 2.16
C GLU A 28 -7.53 6.82 3.31
N PRO A 29 -6.49 6.68 4.14
CA PRO A 29 -5.29 7.51 4.18
C PRO A 29 -4.08 6.91 3.43
N VAL A 30 -4.25 5.84 2.65
CA VAL A 30 -3.15 5.18 1.92
C VAL A 30 -2.80 5.96 0.66
N LEU A 31 -3.80 6.28 -0.16
CA LEU A 31 -3.64 7.19 -1.29
C LEU A 31 -4.05 8.59 -0.83
N THR A 32 -3.12 9.52 -0.84
CA THR A 32 -3.35 10.92 -0.45
C THR A 32 -2.67 11.86 -1.42
N ALA A 33 -3.03 13.15 -1.35
CA ALA A 33 -2.44 14.16 -2.19
C ALA A 33 -0.92 14.30 -1.90
N PRO A 34 -0.08 14.45 -2.95
CA PRO A 34 1.34 14.67 -2.77
C PRO A 34 1.62 15.98 -2.04
N ARG A 35 2.66 15.99 -1.21
CA ARG A 35 3.13 17.18 -0.49
C ARG A 35 4.34 17.78 -1.19
N PHE A 36 4.26 19.06 -1.52
CA PHE A 36 5.34 19.81 -2.17
C PHE A 36 6.01 20.80 -1.19
N ASP A 37 6.20 20.37 0.06
CA ASP A 37 6.76 21.16 1.16
C ASP A 37 8.27 20.89 1.39
N GLY A 38 8.93 20.22 0.43
CA GLY A 38 10.31 19.75 0.55
C GLY A 38 10.42 18.30 1.09
N THR A 39 9.32 17.66 1.48
CA THR A 39 9.33 16.23 1.80
C THR A 39 9.68 15.40 0.57
N HIS A 40 10.75 14.61 0.69
CA HIS A 40 11.24 13.76 -0.41
C HIS A 40 10.21 12.70 -0.84
N PHE A 41 10.12 12.50 -2.14
CA PHE A 41 9.51 11.31 -2.73
C PHE A 41 10.48 10.13 -2.66
N ILE A 42 9.94 8.94 -2.43
CA ILE A 42 10.65 7.67 -2.45
C ILE A 42 10.05 6.83 -3.57
N LEU A 43 10.87 6.46 -4.54
CA LEU A 43 10.49 5.58 -5.64
C LEU A 43 11.02 4.17 -5.37
N THR A 44 10.11 3.21 -5.16
CA THR A 44 10.44 1.79 -5.06
C THR A 44 10.09 1.13 -6.38
N THR A 45 11.03 0.40 -6.98
CA THR A 45 10.83 -0.26 -8.27
C THR A 45 11.20 -1.73 -8.21
N ASP A 46 10.49 -2.56 -8.96
CA ASP A 46 10.84 -3.96 -9.17
C ASP A 46 10.64 -4.34 -10.64
N ALA A 47 11.50 -5.22 -11.14
CA ALA A 47 11.58 -5.61 -12.54
C ALA A 47 11.68 -7.13 -12.66
N CYS A 48 10.94 -7.71 -13.60
CA CYS A 48 11.09 -9.10 -13.99
C CYS A 48 11.17 -9.24 -15.52
N LYS A 49 11.24 -10.48 -16.00
CA LYS A 49 11.32 -10.76 -17.44
C LYS A 49 10.09 -10.27 -18.21
N ASP A 50 8.94 -10.19 -17.56
CA ASP A 50 7.66 -9.90 -18.21
C ASP A 50 7.22 -8.44 -18.05
N ALA A 51 7.65 -7.76 -16.97
CA ALA A 51 7.18 -6.42 -16.65
C ALA A 51 8.11 -5.65 -15.70
N PHE A 52 7.89 -4.33 -15.64
CA PHE A 52 8.48 -3.42 -14.66
C PHE A 52 7.37 -2.66 -13.93
N ALA A 53 7.51 -2.46 -12.63
CA ALA A 53 6.56 -1.72 -11.82
C ALA A 53 7.27 -0.82 -10.80
N GLY A 54 6.57 0.22 -10.36
CA GLY A 54 7.04 1.10 -9.30
C GLY A 54 5.93 1.65 -8.43
N VAL A 55 6.29 1.99 -7.19
CA VAL A 55 5.44 2.67 -6.20
C VAL A 55 6.14 3.96 -5.78
N LEU A 56 5.45 5.08 -5.93
CA LEU A 56 5.89 6.38 -5.47
C LEU A 56 5.23 6.69 -4.12
N SER A 57 6.04 6.98 -3.10
CA SER A 57 5.56 7.22 -1.74
C SER A 57 6.19 8.48 -1.12
N GLN A 58 5.57 9.02 -0.08
CA GLN A 58 6.15 10.06 0.78
C GLN A 58 5.99 9.68 2.25
N LYS A 59 6.91 10.16 3.11
CA LYS A 59 6.78 9.99 4.56
C LYS A 59 5.71 10.96 5.08
N ILE A 60 4.78 10.43 5.86
CA ILE A 60 3.70 11.17 6.48
C ILE A 60 3.89 11.10 8.00
N LYS A 61 3.79 12.24 8.67
CA LYS A 61 3.72 12.31 10.13
C LYS A 61 2.26 12.22 10.55
N THR A 62 1.94 11.30 11.46
CA THR A 62 0.60 11.11 12.02
C THR A 62 0.68 10.99 13.53
N THR A 63 -0.31 11.52 14.22
CA THR A 63 -0.45 11.39 15.67
C THR A 63 -1.41 10.24 15.98
N LEU A 64 -0.91 9.24 16.73
CA LEU A 64 -1.72 8.12 17.19
C LEU A 64 -2.71 8.54 18.29
N PRO A 65 -3.73 7.73 18.60
CA PRO A 65 -4.71 7.98 19.68
C PRO A 65 -4.16 8.16 21.12
N GLY A 66 -2.84 8.24 21.32
CA GLY A 66 -2.18 8.56 22.59
C GLY A 66 -1.26 9.78 22.52
N GLY A 67 -1.41 10.63 21.50
CA GLY A 67 -0.58 11.84 21.30
C GLY A 67 0.84 11.56 20.77
N LYS A 68 1.19 10.29 20.55
CA LYS A 68 2.49 9.91 19.99
C LYS A 68 2.51 10.16 18.49
N ASP A 69 3.45 10.99 18.06
CA ASP A 69 3.76 11.19 16.65
C ASP A 69 4.56 10.01 16.09
N VAL A 70 4.12 9.50 14.95
CA VAL A 70 4.79 8.47 14.16
C VAL A 70 5.02 8.99 12.74
N THR A 71 6.15 8.59 12.16
CA THR A 71 6.45 8.85 10.75
C THR A 71 6.40 7.52 10.01
N CYS A 72 5.56 7.45 8.98
CA CYS A 72 5.26 6.23 8.25
C CYS A 72 5.07 6.56 6.76
N LEU A 73 5.16 5.55 5.89
CA LEU A 73 4.90 5.71 4.44
C LEU A 73 3.40 5.63 4.11
N HIS A 74 2.59 5.19 5.07
CA HIS A 74 1.15 5.05 5.02
C HIS A 74 0.62 5.36 6.42
N GLN A 75 -0.52 6.04 6.55
CA GLN A 75 -1.09 6.32 7.86
C GLN A 75 -1.52 4.99 8.53
N PRO A 76 -1.17 4.77 9.82
CA PRO A 76 -1.56 3.58 10.57
C PRO A 76 -3.07 3.47 10.79
#